data_AF-A0A0S1XDP2-F1
#
_entry.id   AF-A0A0S1XDP2-F1
#
_cell.length_a   1.000
_cell.length_b   1.000
_cell.length_c   1.000
_cell.angle_alpha   90.00
_cell.angle_beta   90.00
_cell.angle_gamma   90.00
#
_symmetry.space_group_name_H-M   'P 1'
#
loop_
_entity.id
_entity.type
_entity.pdbx_description
1 polymer ?
#
loop_
_entity_poly.entity_id
_entity_poly.type
_entity_poly.pdbx_seq_one_letter_code
_entity_poly.pdbx_strand_id
1 'polypeptide(L)'
;MEEEMLRKIDEYIKSGDEYFKEGNYRLAFRSYLEAMYSISVYIIYRDLGLLMPPGPALGMMKTRYPDVYGLIEKYIPYETRISGIDEELVRIIKSDVEKVYRELIR
;
A
#
# COMPACT_ATOMS: atom_id res chain seq x y z
N MET A 1 18.19 3.00 -6.64
CA MET A 1 17.36 2.81 -5.43
C MET A 1 15.95 3.29 -5.68
N GLU A 2 15.75 4.56 -6.03
CA GLU A 2 14.42 5.11 -6.27
C GLU A 2 13.61 4.31 -7.31
N GLU A 3 14.19 4.08 -8.49
CA GLU A 3 13.57 3.29 -9.56
C GLU A 3 13.24 1.84 -9.16
N GLU A 4 13.99 1.27 -8.22
CA GLU A 4 13.74 -0.09 -7.72
C GLU A 4 12.54 -0.11 -6.77
N MET A 5 12.41 0.90 -5.91
CA MET A 5 11.25 1.06 -5.04
C MET A 5 9.98 1.28 -5.87
N LEU A 6 10.05 2.13 -6.89
CA LEU A 6 8.94 2.36 -7.81
C LEU A 6 8.53 1.09 -8.56
N ARG A 7 9.50 0.34 -9.10
CA ARG A 7 9.25 -0.97 -9.72
C ARG A 7 8.54 -1.93 -8.78
N LYS A 8 8.99 -2.00 -7.52
CA LYS A 8 8.40 -2.89 -6.53
C LYS A 8 6.95 -2.52 -6.19
N ILE A 9 6.66 -1.22 -6.11
CA ILE A 9 5.29 -0.72 -5.94
C ILE A 9 4.42 -1.13 -7.13
N ASP A 10 4.92 -0.93 -8.35
CA ASP A 10 4.20 -1.33 -9.59
C ASP A 10 3.94 -2.84 -9.65
N GLU A 11 4.92 -3.65 -9.24
CA GLU A 11 4.79 -5.10 -9.17
C GLU A 11 3.68 -5.51 -8.20
N TYR A 12 3.62 -4.92 -7.00
CA TYR A 12 2.56 -5.22 -6.04
C TYR A 12 1.17 -4.80 -6.53
N ILE A 13 1.04 -3.63 -7.17
CA ILE A 13 -0.21 -3.18 -7.77
C ILE A 13 -0.65 -4.16 -8.86
N LYS A 14 0.27 -4.54 -9.75
CA LYS A 14 -0.01 -5.49 -10.83
C LYS A 14 -0.42 -6.86 -10.32
N SER A 15 0.27 -7.40 -9.32
CA SER A 15 -0.13 -8.65 -8.68
C SER A 15 -1.50 -8.54 -8.02
N GLY A 16 -1.80 -7.41 -7.37
CA GLY A 16 -3.12 -7.13 -6.83
C GLY A 16 -4.22 -7.16 -7.90
N ASP A 17 -3.95 -6.58 -9.07
CA ASP A 17 -4.86 -6.59 -10.22
C ASP A 17 -5.07 -7.99 -10.79
N GLU A 18 -4.01 -8.78 -10.91
CA GLU A 18 -4.06 -10.16 -11.39
C GLU A 18 -4.89 -11.04 -10.45
N TYR A 19 -4.60 -11.02 -9.15
CA TYR A 19 -5.37 -11.77 -8.16
C TYR A 19 -6.83 -11.32 -8.08
N PHE A 20 -7.11 -10.03 -8.24
CA PHE A 20 -8.48 -9.53 -8.27
C PHE A 20 -9.26 -10.10 -9.46
N LYS A 21 -8.67 -10.11 -10.65
CA LYS A 21 -9.29 -10.69 -11.87
C LYS A 21 -9.56 -12.19 -11.72
N GLU A 22 -8.69 -12.90 -11.00
CA GLU A 22 -8.84 -14.33 -10.70
C GLU A 22 -9.86 -14.62 -9.60
N GLY A 23 -10.43 -13.60 -8.95
CA GLY A 23 -11.33 -13.76 -7.80
C GLY A 23 -10.62 -14.15 -6.50
N ASN A 24 -9.28 -14.08 -6.47
CA ASN A 24 -8.49 -14.36 -5.28
C ASN A 24 -8.35 -13.12 -4.40
N TYR A 25 -9.46 -12.72 -3.78
CA TYR A 25 -9.57 -11.47 -3.02
C TYR A 25 -8.58 -11.36 -1.86
N ARG A 26 -8.20 -12.47 -1.24
CA ARG A 26 -7.20 -12.47 -0.15
C ARG A 26 -5.81 -12.10 -0.64
N LEU A 27 -5.36 -12.69 -1.75
CA LEU A 27 -4.06 -12.35 -2.33
C LEU A 27 -4.07 -10.97 -2.97
N ALA A 28 -5.20 -10.57 -3.57
CA ALA A 28 -5.38 -9.23 -4.09
C ALA A 28 -5.25 -8.19 -2.97
N PHE A 29 -6.00 -8.34 -1.88
CA PHE A 29 -5.93 -7.49 -0.70
C PHE A 29 -4.49 -7.36 -0.19
N ARG A 30 -3.82 -8.51 0.01
CA ARG A 30 -2.45 -8.53 0.50
C ARG A 30 -1.50 -7.75 -0.41
N SER A 31 -1.62 -7.94 -1.72
CA SER A 31 -0.75 -7.26 -2.69
C SER A 31 -0.97 -5.75 -2.67
N TYR A 32 -2.23 -5.28 -2.60
CA TYR A 32 -2.52 -3.86 -2.46
C TYR A 32 -2.02 -3.27 -1.13
N LEU A 33 -2.11 -4.02 -0.03
CA LEU A 33 -1.57 -3.57 1.26
C LEU A 33 -0.03 -3.46 1.23
N GLU A 34 0.65 -4.42 0.61
CA GLU A 34 2.11 -4.36 0.40
C GLU A 34 2.51 -3.17 -0.51
N ALA A 35 1.67 -2.82 -1.48
CA ALA A 35 1.86 -1.60 -2.26
C ALA A 35 1.77 -0.35 -1.37
N MET A 36 0.77 -0.23 -0.48
CA MET A 36 0.64 0.88 0.47
C MET A 36 1.86 1.02 1.39
N TYR A 37 2.37 -0.09 1.90
CA TYR A 37 3.58 -0.08 2.74
C TYR A 37 4.81 0.32 1.95
N SER A 38 4.96 -0.17 0.72
CA SER A 38 6.08 0.20 -0.15
C SER A 38 6.03 1.68 -0.54
N ILE A 39 4.83 2.22 -0.80
CA ILE A 39 4.61 3.66 -1.03
C ILE A 39 5.01 4.47 0.21
N SER A 40 4.66 4.02 1.42
CA SER A 40 5.06 4.69 2.66
C SER A 40 6.57 4.76 2.82
N VAL A 41 7.27 3.66 2.56
CA VAL A 41 8.73 3.63 2.60
C VAL A 41 9.32 4.57 1.53
N TYR A 42 8.77 4.58 0.32
CA TYR A 42 9.19 5.46 -0.77
C TYR A 42 9.03 6.95 -0.42
N ILE A 43 7.87 7.35 0.09
CA ILE A 43 7.59 8.75 0.45
C ILE A 43 8.58 9.23 1.50
N ILE A 44 8.78 8.44 2.55
CA ILE A 44 9.70 8.82 3.63
C ILE A 44 11.16 8.81 3.15
N TYR A 45 11.55 7.86 2.31
CA TYR A 45 12.87 7.86 1.67
C TYR A 45 13.09 9.12 0.84
N ARG A 46 12.12 9.53 0.02
CA ARG A 46 12.21 10.73 -0.81
C ARG A 46 12.26 12.02 0.03
N ASP A 47 11.48 12.09 1.10
CA ASP A 47 11.40 13.26 1.98
C ASP A 47 12.66 13.44 2.85
N LEU A 48 13.21 12.33 3.38
CA LEU A 48 14.27 12.38 4.38
C LEU A 48 15.64 11.91 3.88
N GLY A 49 15.70 11.27 2.71
CA GLY A 49 16.90 10.56 2.24
C GLY A 49 17.24 9.31 3.05
N LEU A 50 16.33 8.84 3.91
CA LEU A 50 16.56 7.73 4.83
C LEU A 50 15.73 6.50 4.41
N LEU A 51 16.44 5.41 4.08
CA LEU A 51 15.79 4.13 3.84
C LEU A 51 15.43 3.49 5.18
N MET A 52 14.15 3.26 5.41
CA MET A 52 13.64 2.65 6.64
C MET A 52 12.84 1.39 6.37
N PRO A 53 12.78 0.44 7.32
CA PRO A 53 11.83 -0.66 7.24
C PRO A 53 10.37 -0.15 7.25
N PRO A 54 9.40 -0.95 6.78
CA PRO A 54 8.00 -0.54 6.67
C PRO A 54 7.36 -0.02 7.96
N GLY A 55 7.59 -0.69 9.11
CA GLY A 55 7.02 -0.27 10.40
C GLY A 55 7.45 1.14 10.82
N PRO A 56 8.76 1.43 10.92
CA PRO A 56 9.26 2.78 11.19
C PRO A 56 8.82 3.83 10.15
N ALA A 57 8.82 3.49 8.86
CA ALA A 57 8.31 4.38 7.82
C ALA A 57 6.82 4.72 8.04
N LEU A 58 6.00 3.71 8.33
CA LEU A 58 4.58 3.89 8.63
C LEU A 58 4.36 4.75 9.90
N GLY A 59 5.21 4.59 10.92
CA GLY A 59 5.21 5.46 12.09
C GLY A 59 5.50 6.93 11.75
N MET A 60 6.41 7.19 10.81
CA MET A 60 6.69 8.56 10.33
C MET A 60 5.56 9.12 9.48
N MET A 61 4.89 8.28 8.68
CA MET A 61 3.73 8.68 7.88
C MET A 61 2.64 9.28 8.75
N LYS A 62 2.40 8.74 9.96
CA LYS A 62 1.42 9.28 10.91
C LYS A 62 1.64 10.76 11.23
N THR A 63 2.90 11.19 11.32
CA THR A 63 3.26 12.56 11.70
C THR A 63 3.39 13.48 10.49
N ARG A 64 3.95 12.98 9.38
CA ARG A 64 4.30 13.81 8.21
C ARG A 64 3.26 13.80 7.10
N TYR A 65 2.51 12.71 6.96
CA TYR A 65 1.53 12.46 5.91
C TYR A 65 0.25 11.85 6.51
N PRO A 66 -0.41 12.55 7.48
CA PRO A 66 -1.50 11.97 8.26
C PRO A 66 -2.68 11.52 7.42
N ASP A 67 -2.98 12.22 6.31
CA ASP A 67 -4.07 11.85 5.40
C ASP A 67 -3.79 10.50 4.70
N VAL A 68 -2.55 10.28 4.29
CA VAL A 68 -2.11 9.03 3.65
C VAL A 68 -2.06 7.91 4.68
N TYR A 69 -1.51 8.19 5.86
CA TYR A 69 -1.51 7.24 6.97
C TYR A 69 -2.92 6.78 7.33
N GLY A 70 -3.88 7.70 7.37
CA GLY A 70 -5.28 7.40 7.63
C GLY A 70 -5.93 6.47 6.59
N LEU A 71 -5.46 6.46 5.34
CA LEU A 71 -5.90 5.48 4.35
C LEU A 71 -5.33 4.09 4.65
N ILE A 72 -4.06 4.01 5.05
CA ILE A 72 -3.38 2.74 5.35
C ILE A 72 -3.93 2.11 6.64
N GLU A 73 -4.13 2.92 7.68
CA GLU A 73 -4.57 2.48 9.01
C GLU A 73 -5.91 1.73 8.97
N LYS A 74 -6.81 2.08 8.04
CA LYS A 74 -8.07 1.37 7.80
C LYS A 74 -7.89 -0.12 7.55
N TYR A 75 -6.77 -0.51 6.94
CA TYR A 75 -6.52 -1.85 6.44
C TYR A 75 -5.70 -2.73 7.38
N ILE A 76 -4.94 -2.12 8.32
CA ILE A 76 -4.11 -2.84 9.30
C ILE A 76 -4.90 -3.92 10.08
N PRO A 77 -6.14 -3.68 10.56
CA PRO A 77 -6.90 -4.70 11.27
C PRO A 77 -7.18 -5.98 10.46
N TYR A 78 -7.12 -5.92 9.13
CA TYR A 78 -7.40 -7.04 8.24
C TYR A 78 -6.18 -7.95 8.01
N GLU A 79 -4.97 -7.54 8.40
CA GLU A 79 -3.77 -8.40 8.32
C GLU A 79 -3.95 -9.71 9.09
N THR A 80 -4.65 -9.64 10.22
CA THR A 80 -4.87 -10.79 11.12
C THR A 80 -6.28 -11.37 10.98
N ARG A 81 -7.17 -10.72 10.22
CA ARG A 81 -8.59 -11.09 10.06
C ARG A 81 -8.94 -11.43 8.61
N ILE A 82 -8.31 -12.49 8.13
CA ILE A 82 -8.41 -12.97 6.74
C ILE A 82 -9.85 -13.38 6.35
N SER A 83 -10.69 -13.73 7.33
CA SER A 83 -12.11 -14.08 7.09
C SER A 83 -12.98 -12.89 6.66
N GLY A 84 -12.55 -11.65 6.90
CA GLY A 84 -13.29 -10.43 6.55
C GLY A 84 -12.88 -9.80 5.21
N ILE A 85 -12.11 -10.51 4.39
CA ILE A 85 -11.66 -10.01 3.09
C ILE A 85 -12.61 -10.51 2.00
N ASP A 86 -13.41 -9.61 1.46
CA ASP A 86 -14.35 -9.83 0.35
C ASP A 86 -14.03 -8.92 -0.86
N GLU A 87 -14.79 -9.07 -1.94
CA GLU A 87 -14.58 -8.29 -3.17
C GLU A 87 -14.74 -6.78 -2.94
N GLU A 88 -15.72 -6.38 -2.13
CA GLU A 88 -16.02 -4.97 -1.87
C GLU A 88 -14.84 -4.30 -1.17
N LEU A 89 -14.33 -4.91 -0.09
CA LEU A 89 -13.14 -4.42 0.59
C LEU A 89 -11.94 -4.32 -0.36
N VAL A 90 -11.76 -5.31 -1.25
CA VAL A 90 -10.65 -5.30 -2.20
C VAL A 90 -10.80 -4.18 -3.24
N ARG A 91 -12.02 -3.88 -3.70
CA ARG A 91 -12.28 -2.73 -4.57
C ARG A 91 -11.94 -1.41 -3.88
N ILE A 92 -12.25 -1.29 -2.60
CA ILE A 92 -11.95 -0.09 -1.81
C ILE A 92 -10.43 0.09 -1.69
N ILE A 93 -9.67 -0.92 -1.22
CA ILE A 93 -8.21 -0.78 -1.10
C ILE A 93 -7.53 -0.54 -2.44
N LYS A 94 -8.01 -1.17 -3.52
CA LYS A 94 -7.52 -0.89 -4.88
C LYS A 94 -7.66 0.60 -5.21
N SER A 95 -8.85 1.16 -5.02
CA SER A 95 -9.11 2.58 -5.29
C SER A 95 -8.24 3.50 -4.44
N ASP A 96 -8.06 3.18 -3.16
CA ASP A 96 -7.23 3.98 -2.25
C ASP A 96 -5.75 3.90 -2.66
N VAL A 97 -5.24 2.72 -3.05
CA VAL A 97 -3.87 2.57 -3.60
C VAL A 97 -3.69 3.37 -4.87
N GLU A 98 -4.61 3.26 -5.84
CA GLU A 98 -4.53 4.00 -7.10
C GLU A 98 -4.54 5.51 -6.88
N LYS A 99 -5.34 5.99 -5.92
CA LYS A 99 -5.39 7.39 -5.54
C LYS A 99 -4.04 7.85 -4.96
N VAL A 100 -3.53 7.16 -3.95
CA VAL A 100 -2.26 7.51 -3.29
C VAL A 100 -1.10 7.46 -4.28
N TYR A 101 -1.04 6.42 -5.12
CA TYR A 101 -0.01 6.28 -6.13
C TYR A 101 -0.03 7.43 -7.14
N ARG A 102 -1.22 7.83 -7.61
CA ARG A 102 -1.38 8.95 -8.56
C ARG A 102 -1.04 10.30 -7.95
N GLU A 103 -1.36 10.55 -6.68
CA GLU A 103 -1.17 11.87 -6.07
C GLU A 103 0.27 12.10 -5.58
N LEU A 104 1.01 11.03 -5.26
CA LEU A 104 2.28 11.13 -4.54
C LEU A 104 3.49 10.62 -5.32
N ILE A 105 3.27 9.86 -6.40
CA ILE A 105 4.35 9.24 -7.19
C ILE A 105 4.33 9.73 -8.64
N ARG A 106 3.17 9.72 -9.29
CA ARG A 106 2.99 10.26 -10.65
C ARG A 106 2.60 11.72 -10.66
#